data_AF-A0A3N9TNP7-F1
#
_entry.id   AF-A0A3N9TNP7-F1
#
_cell.length_a   1.000
_cell.length_b   1.000
_cell.length_c   1.000
_cell.angle_alpha   90.00
_cell.angle_beta   90.00
_cell.angle_gamma   90.00
#
_symmetry.space_group_name_H-M   'P 1'
#
loop_
_entity.id
_entity.type
_entity.pdbx_description
1 polymer ?
#
loop_
_entity_poly.entity_id
_entity_poly.type
_entity_poly.pdbx_seq_one_letter_code
_entity_poly.pdbx_strand_id
1 'polypeptide(L)'
;MSIRVGKLSVWAGIILYILSLYIAYIYLISPSYSYYRLVNLHPPLWICAVSSILAFLPAFWSEYRVSRPSQVIYWILYIFAYIPVMLIPDFVRATPFDAFFIFKFVLLICLIILYFGGGLPLIRIREWNISQNLVTVGIVFFTMLLYAIMIQTFGFRIDVVSFKEVYDVRETYRGEANRFSGYAVVWLSKIMDLFLVTLGVLKGNMVLIGVGIVGQIYVYSVTGHKSVALSLCLLAVVLFCLRHGGAKFGVRFVWMILFLVVFSMVFDTLSGNITLTEIFTRRMLFLPGALSSFFFDFFSTHPKTYLGHSIFRGFVHYPYDANPSYVIGLNYFGSEEMSANVNMWADGYSAFGYAGMIVFTILLTIVLWIYDSISANRNFIISVALMVMPAWSLVDSSFIIALMTNGIFIAMGLNYIFQTEQRREPIAYQKNHLDAV
;
A
#
# COMPACT_ATOMS: atom_id res chain seq x y z
N MET A 1 8.80 -26.67 -20.20
CA MET A 1 7.84 -25.65 -19.70
C MET A 1 8.05 -24.39 -20.53
N SER A 2 7.19 -24.08 -21.51
CA SER A 2 7.38 -22.89 -22.36
C SER A 2 7.09 -21.64 -21.52
N ILE A 3 8.09 -20.76 -21.37
CA ILE A 3 7.90 -19.50 -20.65
C ILE A 3 7.03 -18.61 -21.53
N ARG A 4 5.83 -18.28 -21.05
CA ARG A 4 4.91 -17.38 -21.77
C ARG A 4 5.54 -15.99 -21.89
N VAL A 5 5.38 -15.34 -23.04
CA VAL A 5 5.91 -13.98 -23.34
C VAL A 5 5.59 -12.97 -22.24
N GLY A 6 4.40 -13.05 -21.62
CA GLY A 6 4.03 -12.18 -20.50
C GLY A 6 4.92 -12.32 -19.27
N LYS A 7 5.42 -13.52 -18.97
CA LYS A 7 6.32 -13.75 -17.84
C LYS A 7 7.72 -13.18 -18.10
N LEU A 8 8.25 -13.35 -19.31
CA LEU A 8 9.50 -12.70 -19.73
C LEU A 8 9.39 -11.17 -19.67
N SER A 9 8.25 -10.61 -20.06
CA SER A 9 7.98 -9.17 -19.97
C SER A 9 7.96 -8.66 -18.53
N VAL A 10 7.39 -9.43 -17.59
CA VAL A 10 7.46 -9.11 -16.15
C VAL A 10 8.90 -9.16 -15.66
N TRP A 11 9.68 -10.17 -16.04
CA TRP A 11 11.08 -10.29 -15.63
C TRP A 11 11.91 -9.09 -16.12
N ALA A 12 11.80 -8.76 -17.41
CA ALA A 12 12.47 -7.60 -17.98
C ALA A 12 12.04 -6.30 -17.27
N GLY A 13 10.74 -6.13 -17.02
CA GLY A 13 10.21 -4.96 -16.32
C GLY A 13 10.74 -4.83 -14.89
N ILE A 14 10.83 -5.93 -14.13
CA ILE A 14 11.36 -5.91 -12.76
C ILE A 14 12.87 -5.63 -12.75
N ILE A 15 13.64 -6.19 -13.68
CA ILE A 15 15.08 -5.90 -13.81
C ILE A 15 15.29 -4.42 -14.10
N LEU A 16 14.57 -3.87 -15.09
CA LEU A 16 14.65 -2.44 -15.42
C LEU A 16 14.17 -1.56 -14.25
N TYR A 17 13.15 -2.01 -13.52
CA TYR A 17 12.68 -1.33 -12.32
C TYR A 17 13.76 -1.27 -11.24
N ILE A 18 14.38 -2.40 -10.88
CA ILE A 18 15.49 -2.47 -9.92
C ILE A 18 16.63 -1.53 -10.35
N LEU A 19 17.04 -1.57 -11.63
CA LEU A 19 18.06 -0.68 -12.18
C LEU A 19 17.66 0.80 -12.06
N SER A 20 16.42 1.14 -12.40
CA SER A 20 15.90 2.51 -12.29
C SER A 20 15.89 3.02 -10.85
N LEU A 21 15.63 2.14 -9.87
CA LEU A 21 15.68 2.48 -8.46
C LEU A 21 17.11 2.76 -7.99
N TYR A 22 18.09 1.97 -8.42
CA TYR A 22 19.50 2.25 -8.14
C TYR A 22 19.93 3.60 -8.71
N ILE A 23 19.60 3.87 -9.98
CA ILE A 23 19.94 5.13 -10.65
C ILE A 23 19.28 6.32 -9.94
N ALA A 24 17.97 6.25 -9.70
CA ALA A 24 17.24 7.29 -8.96
C ALA A 24 17.84 7.55 -7.58
N TYR A 25 18.20 6.49 -6.86
CA TYR A 25 18.75 6.62 -5.52
C TYR A 25 20.13 7.30 -5.54
N ILE A 26 21.04 6.82 -6.38
CA ILE A 26 22.44 7.28 -6.43
C ILE A 26 22.54 8.71 -6.95
N TYR A 27 21.81 9.04 -8.03
CA TYR A 27 22.03 10.30 -8.75
C TYR A 27 21.07 11.43 -8.38
N LEU A 28 19.87 11.12 -7.88
CA LEU A 28 18.87 12.15 -7.58
C LEU A 28 18.62 12.25 -6.07
N ILE A 29 18.29 11.12 -5.42
CA ILE A 29 17.82 11.13 -4.04
C ILE A 29 18.96 11.34 -3.05
N SER A 30 20.03 10.55 -3.13
CA SER A 30 21.12 10.67 -2.17
C SER A 30 21.78 12.05 -2.14
N PRO A 31 22.05 12.70 -3.29
CA PRO A 31 22.58 14.06 -3.30
C PRO A 31 21.63 15.09 -2.69
N SER A 32 20.32 14.94 -2.92
CA SER A 32 19.32 15.93 -2.50
C SER A 32 18.77 15.74 -1.09
N TYR A 33 18.87 14.52 -0.53
CA TYR A 33 18.24 14.14 0.74
C TYR A 33 19.22 13.52 1.75
N SER A 34 20.52 13.81 1.61
CA SER A 34 21.56 13.39 2.57
C SER A 34 21.25 13.86 4.01
N TYR A 35 20.72 15.08 4.17
CA TYR A 35 20.26 15.63 5.45
C TYR A 35 19.15 14.80 6.11
N TYR A 36 18.41 14.00 5.31
CA TYR A 36 17.33 13.14 5.75
C TYR A 36 17.80 11.69 5.97
N ARG A 37 19.11 11.49 6.18
CA ARG A 37 19.78 10.17 6.32
C ARG A 37 19.62 9.23 5.12
N LEU A 38 19.19 9.74 3.97
CA LEU A 38 19.21 8.99 2.70
C LEU A 38 20.56 9.18 2.03
N VAL A 39 21.62 8.74 2.71
CA VAL A 39 23.00 8.81 2.22
C VAL A 39 23.33 7.61 1.34
N ASN A 40 24.30 7.77 0.45
CA ASN A 40 24.89 6.67 -0.31
C ASN A 40 26.23 6.31 0.34
N LEU A 41 26.25 5.25 1.15
CA LEU A 41 27.46 4.74 1.80
C LEU A 41 28.30 3.84 0.88
N HIS A 42 28.06 3.89 -0.42
CA HIS A 42 28.80 3.16 -1.45
C HIS A 42 28.92 1.65 -1.13
N PRO A 43 27.79 0.91 -1.05
CA PRO A 43 27.83 -0.51 -0.77
C PRO A 43 28.67 -1.28 -1.81
N PRO A 44 29.42 -2.31 -1.39
CA PRO A 44 30.09 -3.22 -2.30
C PRO A 44 29.14 -3.80 -3.35
N LEU A 45 29.59 -3.87 -4.61
CA LEU A 45 28.76 -4.32 -5.74
C LEU A 45 28.14 -5.72 -5.52
N TRP A 46 28.85 -6.62 -4.84
CA TRP A 46 28.35 -7.96 -4.55
C TRP A 46 27.14 -7.95 -3.60
N ILE A 47 27.05 -6.99 -2.68
CA ILE A 47 25.88 -6.82 -1.79
C ILE A 47 24.69 -6.37 -2.63
N CYS A 48 24.88 -5.35 -3.47
CA CYS A 48 23.85 -4.90 -4.39
C CYS A 48 23.39 -6.05 -5.31
N ALA A 49 24.30 -6.90 -5.78
CA ALA A 49 23.96 -8.06 -6.58
C ALA A 49 23.10 -9.07 -5.81
N VAL A 50 23.49 -9.45 -4.59
CA VAL A 50 22.70 -10.37 -3.75
C VAL A 50 21.32 -9.79 -3.44
N SER A 51 21.24 -8.52 -3.05
CA SER A 51 19.97 -7.82 -2.79
C SER A 51 19.09 -7.74 -4.04
N SER A 52 19.67 -7.51 -5.22
CA SER A 52 18.95 -7.50 -6.50
C SER A 52 18.41 -8.89 -6.84
N ILE A 53 19.17 -9.96 -6.56
CA ILE A 53 18.72 -11.33 -6.73
C ILE A 53 17.54 -11.60 -5.79
N LEU A 54 17.63 -11.23 -4.51
CA LEU A 54 16.53 -11.38 -3.54
C LEU A 54 15.28 -10.56 -3.93
N ALA A 55 15.48 -9.35 -4.46
CA ALA A 55 14.41 -8.49 -4.97
C ALA A 55 13.71 -9.10 -6.20
N PHE A 56 14.49 -9.70 -7.10
CA PHE A 56 14.00 -10.31 -8.33
C PHE A 56 13.36 -11.68 -8.11
N LEU A 57 13.80 -12.43 -7.10
CA LEU A 57 13.42 -13.83 -6.88
C LEU A 57 11.90 -14.06 -6.89
N PRO A 58 11.04 -13.21 -6.29
CA PRO A 58 9.59 -13.39 -6.39
C PRO A 58 9.01 -13.31 -7.79
N ALA A 59 9.69 -12.68 -8.74
CA ALA A 59 9.27 -12.66 -10.14
C ALA A 59 9.16 -14.06 -10.74
N PHE A 60 9.84 -15.09 -10.20
CA PHE A 60 9.76 -16.47 -10.69
C PHE A 60 8.40 -17.13 -10.42
N TRP A 61 7.84 -17.01 -9.22
CA TRP A 61 6.53 -17.59 -8.90
C TRP A 61 5.36 -16.62 -9.12
N SER A 62 5.58 -15.30 -9.06
CA SER A 62 4.49 -14.31 -9.17
C SER A 62 3.74 -14.41 -10.50
N GLU A 63 2.45 -14.73 -10.45
CA GLU A 63 1.62 -14.81 -11.66
C GLU A 63 1.25 -13.43 -12.17
N TYR A 64 1.38 -13.21 -13.48
CA TYR A 64 1.03 -11.92 -14.09
C TYR A 64 -0.47 -11.78 -14.37
N ARG A 65 -1.22 -12.89 -14.37
CA ARG A 65 -2.67 -12.89 -14.45
C ARG A 65 -3.22 -12.87 -13.04
N VAL A 66 -4.18 -12.00 -12.79
CA VAL A 66 -4.90 -11.93 -11.52
C VAL A 66 -6.36 -12.32 -11.72
N SER A 67 -6.88 -13.10 -10.79
CA SER A 67 -8.29 -13.51 -10.70
C SER A 67 -8.90 -13.25 -9.33
N ARG A 68 -8.06 -12.96 -8.33
CA ARG A 68 -8.47 -12.69 -6.94
C ARG A 68 -7.89 -11.37 -6.43
N PRO A 69 -8.62 -10.61 -5.60
CA PRO A 69 -8.10 -9.37 -5.04
C PRO A 69 -6.79 -9.52 -4.26
N SER A 70 -6.60 -10.62 -3.53
CA SER A 70 -5.35 -10.92 -2.81
C SER A 70 -4.11 -10.87 -3.70
N GLN A 71 -4.23 -11.30 -4.97
CA GLN A 71 -3.12 -11.30 -5.93
C GLN A 71 -2.73 -9.88 -6.35
N VAL A 72 -3.69 -8.95 -6.43
CA VAL A 72 -3.42 -7.53 -6.69
C VAL A 72 -2.70 -6.91 -5.49
N ILE A 73 -3.15 -7.23 -4.28
CA ILE A 73 -2.54 -6.75 -3.03
C ILE A 73 -1.11 -7.30 -2.90
N TYR A 74 -0.89 -8.57 -3.24
CA TYR A 74 0.43 -9.16 -3.34
C TYR A 74 1.34 -8.38 -4.29
N TRP A 75 0.87 -7.98 -5.48
CA TRP A 75 1.63 -7.15 -6.42
C TRP A 75 1.95 -5.77 -5.86
N ILE A 76 1.02 -5.12 -5.15
CA ILE A 76 1.26 -3.84 -4.48
C ILE A 76 2.36 -3.99 -3.42
N LEU A 77 2.26 -4.99 -2.54
CA LEU A 77 3.25 -5.24 -1.50
C LEU A 77 4.61 -5.63 -2.10
N TYR A 78 4.63 -6.41 -3.18
CA TYR A 78 5.87 -6.80 -3.84
C TYR A 78 6.62 -5.59 -4.42
N ILE A 79 5.91 -4.73 -5.16
CA ILE A 79 6.53 -3.57 -5.83
C ILE A 79 6.86 -2.45 -4.87
N PHE A 80 5.95 -2.09 -3.96
CA PHE A 80 6.09 -0.88 -3.15
C PHE A 80 6.72 -1.09 -1.77
N ALA A 81 6.67 -2.30 -1.22
CA ALA A 81 7.25 -2.60 0.09
C ALA A 81 8.46 -3.54 -0.01
N TYR A 82 8.30 -4.71 -0.64
CA TYR A 82 9.33 -5.74 -0.67
C TYR A 82 10.58 -5.31 -1.44
N ILE A 83 10.45 -4.88 -2.71
CA ILE A 83 11.62 -4.51 -3.53
C ILE A 83 12.41 -3.37 -2.88
N PRO A 84 11.80 -2.25 -2.42
CA PRO A 84 12.56 -1.19 -1.78
C PRO A 84 13.29 -1.61 -0.49
N VAL A 85 12.71 -2.52 0.30
CA VAL A 85 13.36 -3.07 1.51
C VAL A 85 14.56 -3.95 1.17
N MET A 86 14.56 -4.61 0.01
CA MET A 86 15.74 -5.36 -0.44
C MET A 86 16.89 -4.45 -0.85
N LEU A 87 16.60 -3.32 -1.49
CA LEU A 87 17.61 -2.49 -2.16
C LEU A 87 18.12 -1.33 -1.29
N ILE A 88 17.22 -0.52 -0.71
CA ILE A 88 17.57 0.77 -0.11
C ILE A 88 18.42 0.65 1.15
N PRO A 89 18.18 -0.31 2.05
CA PRO A 89 19.02 -0.51 3.24
C PRO A 89 20.52 -0.68 2.94
N ASP A 90 20.89 -1.19 1.76
CA ASP A 90 22.30 -1.36 1.39
C ASP A 90 23.05 -0.04 1.32
N PHE A 91 22.35 1.05 0.99
CA PHE A 91 22.96 2.37 0.85
C PHE A 91 23.03 3.15 2.15
N VAL A 92 22.08 2.95 3.06
CA VAL A 92 21.91 3.79 4.27
C VAL A 92 22.55 3.19 5.51
N ARG A 93 22.86 1.90 5.52
CA ARG A 93 23.48 1.20 6.67
C ARG A 93 24.99 1.17 6.56
N ALA A 94 25.68 1.49 7.65
CA ALA A 94 27.15 1.43 7.71
C ALA A 94 27.70 0.00 7.57
N THR A 95 26.98 -0.99 8.10
CA THR A 95 27.26 -2.42 7.94
C THR A 95 26.23 -3.03 6.98
N PRO A 96 26.50 -3.02 5.68
CA PRO A 96 25.51 -3.48 4.70
C PRO A 96 25.26 -5.00 4.82
N PHE A 97 26.26 -5.80 5.21
CA PHE A 97 26.13 -7.25 5.44
C PHE A 97 26.17 -7.60 6.93
N ASP A 98 25.00 -7.61 7.57
CA ASP A 98 24.83 -7.96 8.98
C ASP A 98 23.52 -8.73 9.22
N ALA A 99 23.00 -8.70 10.45
CA ALA A 99 21.73 -9.34 10.80
C ALA A 99 20.52 -8.82 9.98
N PHE A 100 20.62 -7.68 9.29
CA PHE A 100 19.58 -7.21 8.38
C PHE A 100 19.40 -8.13 7.16
N PHE A 101 20.42 -8.90 6.77
CA PHE A 101 20.22 -9.93 5.75
C PHE A 101 19.25 -11.02 6.21
N ILE A 102 19.26 -11.37 7.50
CA ILE A 102 18.26 -12.28 8.07
C ILE A 102 16.87 -11.66 7.97
N PHE A 103 16.73 -10.34 8.21
CA PHE A 103 15.48 -9.62 7.99
C PHE A 103 15.00 -9.75 6.53
N LYS A 104 15.89 -9.58 5.55
CA LYS A 104 15.56 -9.77 4.12
C LYS A 104 15.11 -11.20 3.82
N PHE A 105 15.77 -12.21 4.36
CA PHE A 105 15.37 -13.61 4.18
C PHE A 105 14.01 -13.93 4.84
N VAL A 106 13.75 -13.42 6.04
CA VAL A 106 12.45 -13.58 6.71
C VAL A 106 11.36 -12.88 5.90
N LEU A 107 11.65 -11.71 5.34
CA LEU A 107 10.71 -10.98 4.47
C LEU A 107 10.40 -11.75 3.17
N LEU A 108 11.40 -12.43 2.58
CA LEU A 108 11.20 -13.36 1.47
C LEU A 108 10.26 -14.50 1.85
N ILE A 109 10.46 -15.12 3.03
CA ILE A 109 9.55 -16.15 3.56
C ILE A 109 8.12 -15.59 3.72
N CYS A 110 7.99 -14.36 4.21
CA CYS A 110 6.68 -13.71 4.34
C CYS A 110 5.99 -13.56 2.97
N LEU A 111 6.73 -13.14 1.94
CA LEU A 111 6.17 -13.02 0.59
C LEU A 111 5.74 -14.38 0.02
N ILE A 112 6.49 -15.45 0.31
CA ILE A 112 6.16 -16.82 -0.05
C ILE A 112 4.85 -17.25 0.63
N ILE A 113 4.69 -16.99 1.94
CA ILE A 113 3.46 -17.29 2.69
C ILE A 113 2.25 -16.57 2.08
N LEU A 114 2.37 -15.29 1.72
CA LEU A 114 1.29 -14.54 1.07
C LEU A 114 0.92 -15.12 -0.29
N TYR A 115 1.91 -15.48 -1.11
CA TYR A 115 1.68 -16.05 -2.42
C TYR A 115 0.91 -17.38 -2.35
N PHE A 116 1.40 -18.32 -1.56
CA PHE A 116 0.74 -19.62 -1.40
C PHE A 116 -0.62 -19.50 -0.70
N GLY A 117 -0.74 -18.56 0.23
CA GLY A 117 -1.99 -18.21 0.88
C GLY A 117 -3.09 -17.75 -0.10
N GLY A 118 -2.71 -16.96 -1.10
CA GLY A 118 -3.62 -16.54 -2.18
C GLY A 118 -4.11 -17.70 -3.07
N GLY A 119 -3.44 -18.85 -3.03
CA GLY A 119 -3.81 -20.08 -3.74
C GLY A 119 -4.76 -21.00 -2.99
N LEU A 120 -5.09 -20.72 -1.72
CA LEU A 120 -5.97 -21.57 -0.91
C LEU A 120 -7.36 -21.74 -1.55
N PRO A 121 -8.02 -22.90 -1.37
CA PRO A 121 -9.39 -23.09 -1.85
C PRO A 121 -10.33 -22.11 -1.15
N LEU A 122 -11.25 -21.52 -1.92
CA LEU A 122 -12.19 -20.52 -1.42
C LEU A 122 -13.25 -21.18 -0.55
N ILE A 123 -13.64 -20.52 0.54
CA ILE A 123 -14.73 -20.97 1.39
C ILE A 123 -16.05 -20.42 0.85
N ARG A 124 -17.12 -21.21 0.94
CA ARG A 124 -18.47 -20.71 0.69
C ARG A 124 -18.93 -19.87 1.87
N ILE A 125 -19.01 -18.56 1.69
CA ILE A 125 -19.55 -17.65 2.70
C ILE A 125 -21.05 -17.51 2.46
N ARG A 126 -21.84 -17.67 3.53
CA ARG A 126 -23.30 -17.47 3.48
C ARG A 126 -23.60 -16.01 3.16
N GLU A 127 -24.34 -15.79 2.09
CA GLU A 127 -24.78 -14.45 1.71
C GLU A 127 -26.05 -14.09 2.48
N TRP A 128 -26.09 -12.87 3.03
CA TRP A 128 -27.31 -12.32 3.62
C TRP A 128 -28.19 -11.73 2.53
N ASN A 129 -29.47 -12.09 2.53
CA ASN A 129 -30.44 -11.56 1.57
C ASN A 129 -30.94 -10.19 2.03
N ILE A 130 -30.09 -9.17 1.91
CA ILE A 130 -30.45 -7.77 2.18
C ILE A 130 -30.86 -7.13 0.86
N SER A 131 -31.98 -6.40 0.87
CA SER A 131 -32.41 -5.59 -0.26
C SER A 131 -31.30 -4.63 -0.69
N GLN A 132 -30.90 -4.69 -1.96
CA GLN A 132 -29.84 -3.83 -2.50
C GLN A 132 -30.19 -2.34 -2.41
N ASN A 133 -31.48 -2.00 -2.41
CA ASN A 133 -31.93 -0.62 -2.18
C ASN A 133 -31.60 -0.18 -0.76
N LEU A 134 -31.83 -1.03 0.24
CA LEU A 134 -31.49 -0.73 1.64
C LEU A 134 -29.97 -0.59 1.82
N VAL A 135 -29.18 -1.48 1.20
CA VAL A 135 -27.71 -1.37 1.23
C VAL A 135 -27.25 -0.06 0.59
N THR A 136 -27.81 0.32 -0.56
CA THR A 136 -27.47 1.57 -1.25
C THR A 136 -27.83 2.79 -0.40
N VAL A 137 -29.03 2.82 0.19
CA VAL A 137 -29.44 3.87 1.13
C VAL A 137 -28.51 3.94 2.33
N GLY A 138 -28.11 2.79 2.88
CA GLY A 138 -27.15 2.70 3.97
C GLY A 138 -25.77 3.26 3.61
N ILE A 139 -25.24 2.94 2.43
CA ILE A 139 -23.97 3.48 1.93
C ILE A 139 -24.05 5.00 1.75
N VAL A 140 -25.13 5.50 1.14
CA VAL A 140 -25.34 6.94 0.97
C VAL A 140 -25.44 7.63 2.32
N PHE A 141 -26.27 7.11 3.23
CA PHE A 141 -26.40 7.66 4.59
C PHE A 141 -25.08 7.66 5.34
N PHE A 142 -24.33 6.55 5.31
CA PHE A 142 -23.02 6.45 5.95
C PHE A 142 -22.03 7.45 5.36
N THR A 143 -21.99 7.59 4.04
CA THR A 143 -21.12 8.55 3.35
C THR A 143 -21.48 10.00 3.75
N MET A 144 -22.78 10.34 3.74
CA MET A 144 -23.27 11.65 4.17
C MET A 144 -22.97 11.94 5.64
N LEU A 145 -23.05 10.93 6.51
CA LEU A 145 -22.67 11.04 7.92
C LEU A 145 -21.18 11.36 8.08
N LEU A 146 -20.29 10.71 7.32
CA LEU A 146 -18.86 11.02 7.36
C LEU A 146 -18.57 12.45 6.88
N TYR A 147 -19.23 12.90 5.82
CA TYR A 147 -19.15 14.30 5.38
C TYR A 147 -19.71 15.27 6.42
N ALA A 148 -20.81 14.95 7.09
CA ALA A 148 -21.37 15.78 8.15
C ALA A 148 -20.39 15.94 9.32
N ILE A 149 -19.74 14.85 9.75
CA ILE A 149 -18.70 14.89 10.80
C ILE A 149 -17.52 15.77 10.37
N MET A 150 -17.06 15.63 9.12
CA MET A 150 -15.99 16.45 8.55
C MET A 150 -16.36 17.93 8.54
N ILE A 151 -17.52 18.27 7.99
CA ILE A 151 -17.99 19.65 7.86
C ILE A 151 -18.25 20.28 9.23
N GLN A 152 -18.77 19.52 10.20
CA GLN A 152 -18.96 20.00 11.56
C GLN A 152 -17.64 20.30 12.26
N THR A 153 -16.59 19.51 12.00
CA THR A 153 -15.30 19.64 12.69
C THR A 153 -14.41 20.71 12.04
N PHE A 154 -14.30 20.68 10.72
CA PHE A 154 -13.33 21.50 9.97
C PHE A 154 -13.99 22.62 9.14
N GLY A 155 -15.32 22.68 9.13
CA GLY A 155 -16.08 23.56 8.25
C GLY A 155 -16.14 23.05 6.80
N PHE A 156 -16.91 23.77 5.98
CA PHE A 156 -16.94 23.57 4.54
C PHE A 156 -16.12 24.67 3.86
N ARG A 157 -14.86 24.35 3.55
CA ARG A 157 -13.96 25.19 2.75
C ARG A 157 -13.21 24.29 1.78
N ILE A 158 -13.18 24.67 0.50
CA ILE A 158 -12.42 23.96 -0.53
C ILE A 158 -11.37 24.94 -1.04
N ASP A 159 -10.26 25.01 -0.32
CA ASP A 159 -9.09 25.76 -0.74
C ASP A 159 -8.11 24.76 -1.37
N VAL A 160 -7.84 24.91 -2.68
CA VAL A 160 -6.79 24.14 -3.34
C VAL A 160 -5.46 24.77 -2.95
N VAL A 161 -5.02 24.44 -1.73
CA VAL A 161 -3.85 25.05 -1.13
C VAL A 161 -2.60 24.70 -1.93
N SER A 162 -1.79 25.73 -2.21
CA SER A 162 -0.55 25.59 -2.95
C SER A 162 0.41 24.65 -2.20
N PHE A 163 1.31 23.96 -2.92
CA PHE A 163 2.25 22.99 -2.33
C PHE A 163 3.12 23.53 -1.18
N LYS A 164 3.20 24.86 -0.98
CA LYS A 164 3.98 25.54 0.07
C LYS A 164 3.18 25.80 1.35
N GLU A 165 1.89 26.09 1.26
CA GLU A 165 1.00 26.41 2.41
C GLU A 165 0.41 25.15 3.08
N VAL A 166 0.75 23.96 2.55
CA VAL A 166 0.28 22.66 3.06
C VAL A 166 0.68 22.41 4.53
N TYR A 167 1.76 23.04 5.02
CA TYR A 167 2.22 22.85 6.39
C TYR A 167 1.28 23.51 7.41
N ASP A 168 0.84 24.74 7.15
CA ASP A 168 -0.08 25.49 8.02
C ASP A 168 -1.46 24.81 8.09
N VAL A 169 -1.92 24.28 6.95
CA VAL A 169 -3.16 23.47 6.87
C VAL A 169 -3.05 22.22 7.75
N ARG A 170 -1.88 21.57 7.75
CA ARG A 170 -1.68 20.35 8.54
C ARG A 170 -1.60 20.62 10.02
N GLU A 171 -1.01 21.74 10.42
CA GLU A 171 -0.97 22.16 11.82
C GLU A 171 -2.38 22.44 12.32
N THR A 172 -3.16 23.22 11.56
CA THR A 172 -4.58 23.48 11.83
C THR A 172 -5.38 22.17 11.93
N TYR A 173 -5.22 21.28 10.95
CA TYR A 173 -5.85 19.95 10.98
C TYR A 173 -5.48 19.16 12.24
N ARG A 174 -4.21 19.16 12.65
CA ARG A 174 -3.76 18.46 13.87
C ARG A 174 -4.37 19.06 15.15
N GLY A 175 -4.57 20.38 15.18
CA GLY A 175 -5.18 21.08 16.31
C GLY A 175 -6.69 20.85 16.43
N GLU A 176 -7.40 20.72 15.30
CA GLU A 176 -8.86 20.59 15.27
C GLU A 176 -9.35 19.13 15.19
N ALA A 177 -8.52 18.22 14.68
CA ALA A 177 -8.92 16.83 14.49
C ALA A 177 -9.18 16.13 15.83
N ASN A 178 -10.33 15.48 15.91
CA ASN A 178 -10.67 14.56 17.00
C ASN A 178 -10.71 13.12 16.46
N ARG A 179 -10.92 12.16 17.36
CA ARG A 179 -10.93 10.74 17.00
C ARG A 179 -11.97 10.41 15.91
N PHE A 180 -13.16 11.00 15.97
CA PHE A 180 -14.23 10.73 15.02
C PHE A 180 -13.96 11.34 13.64
N SER A 181 -13.51 12.60 13.62
CA SER A 181 -13.17 13.28 12.37
C SER A 181 -11.95 12.65 11.70
N GLY A 182 -10.97 12.17 12.48
CA GLY A 182 -9.85 11.37 11.96
C GLY A 182 -10.29 10.08 11.27
N TYR A 183 -11.25 9.33 11.84
CA TYR A 183 -11.82 8.16 11.14
C TYR A 183 -12.61 8.57 9.88
N ALA A 184 -13.37 9.67 9.94
CA ALA A 184 -14.13 10.16 8.79
C ALA A 184 -13.21 10.52 7.61
N VAL A 185 -12.12 11.25 7.85
CA VAL A 185 -11.08 11.54 6.86
C VAL A 185 -10.58 10.26 6.19
N VAL A 186 -10.19 9.28 7.01
CA VAL A 186 -9.56 8.06 6.50
C VAL A 186 -10.56 7.22 5.70
N TRP A 187 -11.80 7.06 6.16
CA TRP A 187 -12.79 6.22 5.50
C TRP A 187 -13.38 6.85 4.24
N LEU A 188 -13.51 8.19 4.20
CA LEU A 188 -13.84 8.91 2.97
C LEU A 188 -12.73 8.74 1.93
N SER A 189 -11.50 9.13 2.29
CA SER A 189 -10.37 9.16 1.35
C SER A 189 -9.91 7.78 0.88
N LYS A 190 -9.93 6.75 1.74
CA LYS A 190 -9.41 5.42 1.39
C LYS A 190 -10.47 4.44 0.90
N ILE A 191 -11.77 4.72 1.13
CA ILE A 191 -12.83 3.74 0.83
C ILE A 191 -13.98 4.38 0.07
N MET A 192 -14.76 5.27 0.70
CA MET A 192 -16.05 5.69 0.16
C MET A 192 -15.90 6.47 -1.15
N ASP A 193 -15.00 7.45 -1.21
CA ASP A 193 -14.86 8.28 -2.41
C ASP A 193 -14.32 7.46 -3.59
N LEU A 194 -13.34 6.58 -3.33
CA LEU A 194 -12.75 5.68 -4.34
C LEU A 194 -13.76 4.64 -4.82
N PHE A 195 -14.64 4.17 -3.92
CA PHE A 195 -15.75 3.30 -4.26
C PHE A 195 -16.76 4.02 -5.16
N LEU A 196 -17.15 5.26 -4.85
CA LEU A 196 -18.04 6.06 -5.70
C LEU A 196 -17.45 6.31 -7.09
N VAL A 197 -16.15 6.68 -7.17
CA VAL A 197 -15.45 6.82 -8.45
C VAL A 197 -15.50 5.51 -9.24
N THR A 198 -15.18 4.38 -8.60
CA THR A 198 -15.18 3.05 -9.24
C THR A 198 -16.58 2.67 -9.76
N LEU A 199 -17.61 2.87 -8.94
CA LEU A 199 -19.00 2.62 -9.36
C LEU A 199 -19.41 3.50 -10.52
N GLY A 200 -19.04 4.78 -10.49
CA GLY A 200 -19.29 5.72 -11.57
C GLY A 200 -18.64 5.30 -12.88
N VAL A 201 -17.36 4.90 -12.84
CA VAL A 201 -16.63 4.41 -14.02
C VAL A 201 -17.29 3.15 -14.59
N LEU A 202 -17.68 2.19 -13.73
CA LEU A 202 -18.28 0.92 -14.19
C LEU A 202 -19.70 1.09 -14.73
N LYS A 203 -20.48 2.02 -14.17
CA LYS A 203 -21.85 2.31 -14.60
C LYS A 203 -21.93 3.39 -15.69
N GLY A 204 -20.82 4.02 -16.05
CA GLY A 204 -20.81 5.20 -16.94
C GLY A 204 -21.50 6.43 -16.33
N ASN A 205 -21.61 6.50 -15.00
CA ASN A 205 -22.31 7.57 -14.30
C ASN A 205 -21.33 8.66 -13.87
N MET A 206 -21.32 9.77 -14.61
CA MET A 206 -20.45 10.92 -14.37
C MET A 206 -20.72 11.63 -13.04
N VAL A 207 -21.95 11.55 -12.50
CA VAL A 207 -22.29 12.16 -11.20
C VAL A 207 -21.54 11.44 -10.08
N LEU A 208 -21.52 10.11 -10.08
CA LEU A 208 -20.79 9.34 -9.07
C LEU A 208 -19.28 9.57 -9.14
N ILE A 209 -18.74 9.70 -10.36
CA ILE A 209 -17.33 10.07 -10.57
C ILE A 209 -17.06 11.47 -10.00
N GLY A 210 -17.91 12.44 -10.35
CA GLY A 210 -17.78 13.82 -9.89
C GLY A 210 -17.84 13.93 -8.37
N VAL A 211 -18.81 13.27 -7.72
CA VAL A 211 -18.95 13.27 -6.26
C VAL A 211 -17.70 12.70 -5.59
N GLY A 212 -17.19 11.55 -6.06
CA GLY A 212 -16.00 10.95 -5.46
C GLY A 212 -14.73 11.79 -5.67
N ILE A 213 -14.57 12.44 -6.84
CA ILE A 213 -13.42 13.33 -7.08
C ILE A 213 -13.51 14.60 -6.23
N VAL A 214 -14.68 15.24 -6.18
CA VAL A 214 -14.90 16.43 -5.32
C VAL A 214 -14.68 16.07 -3.86
N GLY A 215 -15.10 14.88 -3.44
CA GLY A 215 -14.81 14.31 -2.13
C GLY A 215 -13.32 14.26 -1.80
N GLN A 216 -12.53 13.67 -2.70
CA GLN A 216 -11.07 13.61 -2.55
C GLN A 216 -10.42 14.99 -2.49
N ILE A 217 -10.89 15.94 -3.31
CA ILE A 217 -10.41 17.33 -3.29
C ILE A 217 -10.74 17.98 -1.94
N TYR A 218 -11.96 17.78 -1.42
CA TYR A 218 -12.36 18.29 -0.12
C TYR A 218 -11.50 17.69 1.00
N VAL A 219 -11.34 16.37 1.05
CA VAL A 219 -10.49 15.73 2.07
C VAL A 219 -9.02 16.19 1.95
N TYR A 220 -8.52 16.39 0.73
CA TYR A 220 -7.19 16.97 0.51
C TYR A 220 -7.10 18.41 1.03
N SER A 221 -8.11 19.25 0.77
CA SER A 221 -8.12 20.65 1.24
C SER A 221 -8.11 20.77 2.76
N VAL A 222 -8.80 19.86 3.46
CA VAL A 222 -8.84 19.84 4.93
C VAL A 222 -7.53 19.28 5.52
N THR A 223 -6.98 18.22 4.95
CA THR A 223 -5.86 17.49 5.57
C THR A 223 -4.48 17.96 5.09
N GLY A 224 -4.40 18.59 3.92
CA GLY A 224 -3.13 18.84 3.22
C GLY A 224 -2.35 17.56 2.88
N HIS A 225 -2.97 16.38 2.92
CA HIS A 225 -2.27 15.11 2.69
C HIS A 225 -2.23 14.77 1.19
N LYS A 226 -1.06 14.97 0.57
CA LYS A 226 -0.81 14.65 -0.85
C LYS A 226 -1.17 13.20 -1.23
N SER A 227 -1.12 12.26 -0.28
CA SER A 227 -1.51 10.86 -0.48
C SER A 227 -2.99 10.68 -0.84
N VAL A 228 -3.87 11.61 -0.42
CA VAL A 228 -5.29 11.62 -0.76
C VAL A 228 -5.44 11.84 -2.28
N ALA A 229 -4.82 12.88 -2.83
CA ALA A 229 -4.85 13.13 -4.28
C ALA A 229 -4.20 11.99 -5.09
N LEU A 230 -3.07 11.46 -4.62
CA LEU A 230 -2.36 10.36 -5.28
C LEU A 230 -3.14 9.03 -5.25
N SER A 231 -4.10 8.87 -4.33
CA SER A 231 -4.95 7.69 -4.26
C SER A 231 -5.79 7.49 -5.53
N LEU A 232 -6.27 8.58 -6.14
CA LEU A 232 -7.00 8.54 -7.41
C LEU A 232 -6.10 8.09 -8.55
N CYS A 233 -4.84 8.54 -8.57
CA CYS A 233 -3.86 8.11 -9.57
C CYS A 233 -3.58 6.60 -9.43
N LEU A 234 -3.36 6.11 -8.21
CA LEU A 234 -3.13 4.68 -7.96
C LEU A 234 -4.35 3.85 -8.36
N LEU A 235 -5.57 4.28 -8.00
CA LEU A 235 -6.80 3.63 -8.41
C LEU A 235 -6.91 3.56 -9.94
N ALA A 236 -6.65 4.67 -10.64
CA ALA A 236 -6.69 4.71 -12.10
C ALA A 236 -5.69 3.73 -12.74
N VAL A 237 -4.45 3.66 -12.22
CA VAL A 237 -3.44 2.68 -12.66
C VAL A 237 -3.93 1.25 -12.45
N VAL A 238 -4.50 0.94 -11.28
CA VAL A 238 -5.02 -0.40 -10.99
C VAL A 238 -6.20 -0.74 -11.91
N LEU A 239 -7.17 0.15 -12.09
CA LEU A 239 -8.32 -0.06 -12.98
C LEU A 239 -7.88 -0.27 -14.44
N PHE A 240 -6.88 0.49 -14.91
CA PHE A 240 -6.27 0.27 -16.22
C PHE A 240 -5.61 -1.11 -16.33
N CYS A 241 -4.87 -1.52 -15.29
CA CYS A 241 -4.22 -2.83 -15.25
C CYS A 241 -5.23 -4.00 -15.22
N LEU A 242 -6.42 -3.79 -14.63
CA LEU A 242 -7.50 -4.78 -14.57
C LEU A 242 -8.30 -4.96 -15.87
N ARG A 243 -8.09 -4.13 -16.90
CA ARG A 243 -8.75 -4.30 -18.22
C ARG A 243 -8.58 -5.73 -18.76
N HIS A 244 -9.60 -6.25 -19.43
CA HIS A 244 -9.66 -7.65 -19.88
C HIS A 244 -9.50 -8.65 -18.73
N GLY A 245 -10.26 -8.42 -17.65
CA GLY A 245 -10.34 -9.32 -16.49
C GLY A 245 -9.01 -9.61 -15.79
N GLY A 246 -8.06 -8.68 -15.79
CA GLY A 246 -6.76 -8.87 -15.11
C GLY A 246 -5.79 -9.83 -15.81
N ALA A 247 -6.06 -10.24 -17.05
CA ALA A 247 -5.25 -11.25 -17.76
C ALA A 247 -3.76 -10.89 -17.96
N LYS A 248 -3.45 -9.59 -18.02
CA LYS A 248 -2.09 -9.03 -18.16
C LYS A 248 -1.75 -8.06 -17.03
N PHE A 249 -2.39 -8.19 -15.86
CA PHE A 249 -2.27 -7.23 -14.77
C PHE A 249 -0.82 -6.99 -14.36
N GLY A 250 -0.07 -8.03 -14.00
CA GLY A 250 1.31 -7.90 -13.52
C GLY A 250 2.24 -7.28 -14.57
N VAL A 251 2.03 -7.60 -15.86
CA VAL A 251 2.77 -6.95 -16.96
C VAL A 251 2.49 -5.46 -16.96
N ARG A 252 1.23 -5.05 -17.09
CA ARG A 252 0.87 -3.62 -17.16
C ARG A 252 1.30 -2.88 -15.89
N PHE A 253 1.12 -3.49 -14.74
CA PHE A 253 1.42 -2.88 -13.45
C PHE A 253 2.91 -2.57 -13.32
N VAL A 254 3.79 -3.56 -13.57
CA VAL A 254 5.25 -3.37 -13.53
C VAL A 254 5.69 -2.29 -14.52
N TRP A 255 5.22 -2.34 -15.76
CA TRP A 255 5.61 -1.36 -16.78
C TRP A 255 5.07 0.06 -16.51
N MET A 256 3.87 0.19 -15.91
CA MET A 256 3.34 1.49 -15.49
C MET A 256 4.14 2.09 -14.34
N ILE A 257 4.52 1.29 -13.34
CA ILE A 257 5.36 1.78 -12.23
C ILE A 257 6.76 2.12 -12.72
N LEU A 258 7.36 1.29 -13.59
CA LEU A 258 8.63 1.60 -14.24
C LEU A 258 8.55 2.91 -15.03
N PHE A 259 7.49 3.08 -15.82
CA PHE A 259 7.26 4.33 -16.56
C PHE A 259 7.17 5.52 -15.61
N LEU A 260 6.41 5.44 -14.52
CA LEU A 260 6.30 6.53 -13.55
C LEU A 260 7.65 6.89 -12.93
N VAL A 261 8.47 5.90 -12.56
CA VAL A 261 9.81 6.13 -12.00
C VAL A 261 10.73 6.77 -13.04
N VAL A 262 10.83 6.20 -14.24
CA VAL A 262 11.70 6.72 -15.31
C VAL A 262 11.25 8.10 -15.78
N PHE A 263 9.96 8.30 -15.96
CA PHE A 263 9.40 9.60 -16.33
C PHE A 263 9.72 10.66 -15.27
N SER A 264 9.51 10.35 -13.98
CA SER A 264 9.82 11.27 -12.89
C SER A 264 11.30 11.66 -12.89
N MET A 265 12.20 10.68 -13.04
CA MET A 265 13.64 10.93 -13.11
C MET A 265 14.03 11.82 -14.30
N VAL A 266 13.55 11.50 -15.49
CA VAL A 266 13.89 12.24 -16.73
C VAL A 266 13.35 13.66 -16.65
N PHE A 267 12.09 13.83 -16.24
CA PHE A 267 11.47 15.15 -16.10
C PHE A 267 12.22 16.03 -15.10
N ASP A 268 12.56 15.48 -13.93
CA ASP A 268 13.28 16.21 -12.88
C ASP A 268 14.71 16.58 -13.32
N THR A 269 15.40 15.66 -13.99
CA THR A 269 16.75 15.93 -14.55
C THR A 269 16.70 17.05 -15.59
N LEU A 270 15.69 17.07 -16.46
CA LEU A 270 15.54 18.10 -17.50
C LEU A 270 15.06 19.45 -16.94
N SER A 271 14.25 19.43 -15.87
CA SER A 271 13.72 20.65 -15.25
C SER A 271 14.63 21.25 -14.17
N GLY A 272 15.70 20.55 -13.79
CA GLY A 272 16.61 20.98 -12.73
C GLY A 272 15.97 20.98 -11.33
N ASN A 273 14.94 20.15 -11.12
CA ASN A 273 14.22 19.99 -9.85
C ASN A 273 14.21 18.50 -9.44
N ILE A 274 13.63 18.15 -8.29
CA ILE A 274 13.45 16.78 -7.80
C ILE A 274 12.01 16.51 -7.35
N THR A 275 11.05 17.33 -7.77
CA THR A 275 9.69 17.30 -7.22
C THR A 275 8.95 16.01 -7.56
N LEU A 276 9.05 15.51 -8.81
CA LEU A 276 8.33 14.28 -9.18
C LEU A 276 8.99 13.04 -8.58
N THR A 277 10.32 13.00 -8.60
CA THR A 277 11.15 11.93 -8.02
C THR A 277 10.99 11.90 -6.49
N GLU A 278 10.80 13.04 -5.83
CA GLU A 278 10.43 13.07 -4.41
C GLU A 278 9.09 12.35 -4.18
N ILE A 279 8.08 12.67 -4.97
CA ILE A 279 6.72 12.17 -4.75
C ILE A 279 6.62 10.68 -5.11
N PHE A 280 6.99 10.32 -6.35
CA PHE A 280 6.75 8.98 -6.91
C PHE A 280 7.87 7.98 -6.60
N THR A 281 9.08 8.44 -6.30
CA THR A 281 10.20 7.55 -6.03
C THR A 281 10.60 7.59 -4.55
N ARG A 282 10.93 8.76 -3.99
CA ARG A 282 11.36 8.86 -2.59
C ARG A 282 10.26 8.44 -1.63
N ARG A 283 9.08 9.08 -1.68
CA ARG A 283 8.02 8.86 -0.70
C ARG A 283 7.33 7.50 -0.87
N MET A 284 7.02 7.13 -2.11
CA MET A 284 6.28 5.89 -2.39
C MET A 284 7.14 4.62 -2.28
N LEU A 285 8.45 4.71 -2.54
CA LEU A 285 9.32 3.54 -2.66
C LEU A 285 10.46 3.58 -1.66
N PHE A 286 11.30 4.61 -1.71
CA PHE A 286 12.56 4.59 -0.95
C PHE A 286 12.38 4.77 0.54
N LEU A 287 11.44 5.61 0.96
CA LEU A 287 11.20 5.92 2.36
C LEU A 287 10.73 4.67 3.13
N PRO A 288 9.74 3.87 2.67
CA PRO A 288 9.42 2.59 3.30
C PRO A 288 10.62 1.64 3.42
N GLY A 289 11.48 1.59 2.40
CA GLY A 289 12.70 0.78 2.40
C GLY A 289 13.71 1.22 3.46
N ALA A 290 14.04 2.51 3.49
CA ALA A 290 14.96 3.09 4.46
C ALA A 290 14.41 2.99 5.90
N LEU A 291 13.13 3.31 6.11
CA LEU A 291 12.51 3.23 7.44
C LEU A 291 12.51 1.80 7.98
N SER A 292 12.39 0.78 7.12
CA SER A 292 12.50 -0.62 7.57
C SER A 292 13.86 -0.93 8.18
N SER A 293 14.94 -0.34 7.63
CA SER A 293 16.28 -0.47 8.22
C SER A 293 16.43 0.25 9.55
N PHE A 294 15.83 1.44 9.70
CA PHE A 294 15.87 2.19 10.97
C PHE A 294 15.07 1.50 12.07
N PHE A 295 13.91 0.94 11.73
CA PHE A 295 13.15 0.09 12.65
C PHE A 295 13.96 -1.14 13.08
N PHE A 296 14.64 -1.79 12.13
CA PHE A 296 15.49 -2.93 12.47
C PHE A 296 16.64 -2.52 13.40
N ASP A 297 17.38 -1.46 13.06
CA ASP A 297 18.55 -1.03 13.83
C ASP A 297 18.20 -0.69 15.28
N PHE A 298 17.10 0.04 15.47
CA PHE A 298 16.62 0.37 16.80
C PHE A 298 16.14 -0.87 17.56
N PHE A 299 15.16 -1.60 17.01
CA PHE A 299 14.52 -2.70 17.74
C PHE A 299 15.35 -4.00 17.77
N SER A 300 16.47 -4.09 17.06
CA SER A 300 17.41 -5.22 17.19
C SER A 300 18.21 -5.15 18.49
N THR A 301 18.39 -3.95 19.03
CA THR A 301 19.18 -3.67 20.25
C THR A 301 18.33 -3.18 21.42
N HIS A 302 17.10 -2.72 21.15
CA HIS A 302 16.18 -2.20 22.16
C HIS A 302 14.99 -3.14 22.41
N PRO A 303 14.30 -3.02 23.57
CA PRO A 303 13.14 -3.84 23.92
C PRO A 303 12.05 -3.84 22.85
N LYS A 304 11.45 -5.01 22.60
CA LYS A 304 10.31 -5.09 21.67
C LYS A 304 9.08 -4.41 22.25
N THR A 305 8.20 -3.95 21.37
CA THR A 305 7.02 -3.17 21.77
C THR A 305 5.88 -4.04 22.30
N TYR A 306 5.85 -5.32 21.92
CA TYR A 306 4.80 -6.29 22.27
C TYR A 306 3.37 -5.77 22.06
N LEU A 307 3.16 -4.83 21.13
CA LEU A 307 1.89 -4.13 20.92
C LEU A 307 1.30 -3.43 22.16
N GLY A 308 2.13 -3.12 23.18
CA GLY A 308 1.69 -2.46 24.41
C GLY A 308 1.16 -1.03 24.22
N HIS A 309 1.49 -0.40 23.10
CA HIS A 309 0.96 0.90 22.68
C HIS A 309 -0.42 0.80 21.99
N SER A 310 -0.91 -0.41 21.69
CA SER A 310 -2.09 -0.67 20.86
C SER A 310 -3.02 -1.69 21.53
N ILE A 311 -3.35 -2.80 20.85
CA ILE A 311 -4.34 -3.79 21.31
C ILE A 311 -3.98 -4.50 22.61
N PHE A 312 -2.69 -4.57 22.98
CA PHE A 312 -2.24 -5.19 24.22
C PHE A 312 -1.98 -4.17 25.33
N ARG A 313 -2.48 -2.94 25.16
CA ARG A 313 -2.44 -1.92 26.22
C ARG A 313 -3.11 -2.47 27.49
N GLY A 314 -2.34 -2.49 28.58
CA GLY A 314 -2.77 -3.00 29.89
C GLY A 314 -2.42 -4.47 30.17
N PHE A 315 -2.05 -5.26 29.15
CA PHE A 315 -1.60 -6.65 29.34
C PHE A 315 -0.08 -6.79 29.38
N VAL A 316 0.61 -5.89 28.69
CA VAL A 316 2.08 -5.86 28.63
C VAL A 316 2.58 -4.47 28.98
N HIS A 317 3.75 -4.42 29.61
CA HIS A 317 4.43 -3.15 29.85
C HIS A 317 4.99 -2.61 28.54
N TYR A 318 4.66 -1.36 28.21
CA TYR A 318 5.19 -0.68 27.03
C TYR A 318 6.41 0.17 27.45
N PRO A 319 7.62 -0.11 26.94
CA PRO A 319 8.85 0.49 27.46
C PRO A 319 9.21 1.85 26.85
N TYR A 320 8.28 2.52 26.14
CA TYR A 320 8.53 3.78 25.45
C TYR A 320 7.41 4.79 25.71
N ASP A 321 7.71 6.09 25.58
CA ASP A 321 6.76 7.17 25.87
C ASP A 321 5.84 7.52 24.69
N ALA A 322 6.18 7.09 23.48
CA ALA A 322 5.46 7.41 22.24
C ALA A 322 5.31 6.17 21.36
N ASN A 323 4.38 6.19 20.40
CA ASN A 323 4.22 5.09 19.45
C ASN A 323 5.51 4.80 18.66
N PRO A 324 5.74 3.56 18.17
CA PRO A 324 7.00 3.17 17.54
C PRO A 324 7.45 4.09 16.40
N SER A 325 6.53 4.57 15.56
CA SER A 325 6.84 5.52 14.48
C SER A 325 7.40 6.86 14.98
N TYR A 326 6.94 7.37 16.13
CA TYR A 326 7.48 8.59 16.73
C TYR A 326 8.79 8.34 17.48
N VAL A 327 8.95 7.16 18.09
CA VAL A 327 10.24 6.74 18.67
C VAL A 327 11.33 6.75 17.60
N ILE A 328 11.06 6.19 16.43
CA ILE A 328 12.01 6.22 15.30
C ILE A 328 12.17 7.64 14.74
N GLY A 329 11.08 8.42 14.68
CA GLY A 329 11.12 9.84 14.34
C GLY A 329 12.12 10.64 15.18
N LEU A 330 12.02 10.51 16.50
CA LEU A 330 12.92 11.16 17.44
C LEU A 330 14.37 10.67 17.30
N ASN A 331 14.59 9.35 17.30
CA ASN A 331 15.93 8.78 17.33
C ASN A 331 16.72 8.99 16.03
N TYR A 332 16.05 8.99 14.86
CA TYR A 332 16.74 9.11 13.57
C TYR A 332 16.63 10.51 12.96
N PHE A 333 15.58 11.27 13.27
CA PHE A 333 15.34 12.58 12.66
C PHE A 333 15.30 13.74 13.67
N GLY A 334 15.46 13.47 14.97
CA GLY A 334 15.55 14.49 16.01
C GLY A 334 14.24 15.24 16.26
N SER A 335 13.09 14.69 15.86
CA SER A 335 11.79 15.34 15.98
C SER A 335 10.76 14.42 16.61
N GLU A 336 10.21 14.84 17.75
CA GLU A 336 9.12 14.15 18.46
C GLU A 336 7.80 14.22 17.69
N GLU A 337 7.63 15.22 16.82
CA GLU A 337 6.44 15.41 16.00
C GLU A 337 6.45 14.60 14.70
N MET A 338 7.59 13.97 14.40
CA MET A 338 7.79 13.22 13.17
C MET A 338 7.34 11.77 13.33
N SER A 339 6.31 11.40 12.58
CA SER A 339 5.89 9.99 12.49
C SER A 339 6.64 9.28 11.35
N ALA A 340 7.60 8.44 11.69
CA ALA A 340 8.28 7.56 10.75
C ALA A 340 7.44 6.31 10.47
N ASN A 341 6.43 6.44 9.61
CA ASN A 341 5.54 5.32 9.29
C ASN A 341 6.24 4.28 8.41
N VAL A 342 6.09 3.00 8.74
CA VAL A 342 6.77 1.90 8.07
C VAL A 342 5.78 0.80 7.69
N ASN A 343 6.17 -0.08 6.77
CA ASN A 343 5.36 -1.24 6.37
C ASN A 343 5.07 -2.20 7.54
N MET A 344 4.05 -3.03 7.34
CA MET A 344 3.60 -3.99 8.33
C MET A 344 4.68 -4.97 8.84
N TRP A 345 5.72 -5.26 8.04
CA TRP A 345 6.75 -6.22 8.43
C TRP A 345 7.76 -5.61 9.39
N ALA A 346 8.24 -4.40 9.12
CA ALA A 346 9.10 -3.68 10.04
C ALA A 346 8.37 -3.34 11.35
N ASP A 347 7.07 -3.02 11.28
CA ASP A 347 6.20 -2.88 12.45
C ASP A 347 6.10 -4.19 13.24
N GLY A 348 5.84 -5.32 12.56
CA GLY A 348 5.85 -6.66 13.17
C GLY A 348 7.19 -7.01 13.83
N TYR A 349 8.31 -6.59 13.22
CA TYR A 349 9.63 -6.75 13.81
C TYR A 349 9.85 -5.92 15.08
N SER A 350 9.28 -4.71 15.14
CA SER A 350 9.28 -3.91 16.37
C SER A 350 8.48 -4.58 17.49
N ALA A 351 7.38 -5.27 17.13
CA ALA A 351 6.48 -5.89 18.08
C ALA A 351 7.02 -7.20 18.67
N PHE A 352 7.46 -8.13 17.83
CA PHE A 352 7.88 -9.47 18.26
C PHE A 352 9.13 -9.99 17.53
N GLY A 353 9.94 -9.10 16.93
CA GLY A 353 11.10 -9.51 16.13
C GLY A 353 10.70 -10.30 14.89
N TYR A 354 11.54 -11.25 14.47
CA TYR A 354 11.27 -12.06 13.28
C TYR A 354 9.96 -12.86 13.37
N ALA A 355 9.58 -13.30 14.58
CA ALA A 355 8.31 -13.98 14.80
C ALA A 355 7.12 -13.07 14.46
N GLY A 356 7.21 -11.77 14.79
CA GLY A 356 6.16 -10.80 14.49
C GLY A 356 5.94 -10.60 12.99
N MET A 357 7.01 -10.57 12.20
CA MET A 357 6.92 -10.51 10.73
C MET A 357 6.11 -11.69 10.16
N ILE A 358 6.42 -12.90 10.63
CA ILE A 358 5.75 -14.13 10.16
C ILE A 358 4.30 -14.17 10.63
N VAL A 359 4.04 -13.90 11.91
CA VAL A 359 2.68 -13.92 12.48
C VAL A 359 1.78 -12.90 11.80
N PHE A 360 2.24 -11.65 11.62
CA PHE A 360 1.43 -10.62 10.94
C PHE A 360 1.16 -10.99 9.48
N THR A 361 2.13 -11.63 8.83
CA THR A 361 1.94 -12.13 7.46
C THR A 361 0.88 -13.25 7.41
N ILE A 362 0.92 -14.21 8.34
CA ILE A 362 -0.10 -15.27 8.42
C ILE A 362 -1.48 -14.66 8.68
N LEU A 363 -1.59 -13.70 9.60
CA LEU A 363 -2.84 -13.00 9.87
C LEU A 363 -3.35 -12.25 8.64
N LEU A 364 -2.48 -11.54 7.92
CA LEU A 364 -2.85 -10.90 6.66
C LEU A 364 -3.33 -11.92 5.64
N THR A 365 -2.61 -13.03 5.47
CA THR A 365 -2.99 -14.11 4.56
C THR A 365 -4.41 -14.62 4.87
N ILE A 366 -4.74 -14.83 6.14
CA ILE A 366 -6.07 -15.25 6.56
C ILE A 366 -7.12 -14.18 6.19
N VAL A 367 -6.84 -12.91 6.47
CA VAL A 367 -7.74 -11.79 6.12
C VAL A 367 -7.98 -11.72 4.61
N LEU A 368 -6.92 -11.84 3.80
CA LEU A 368 -7.02 -11.82 2.34
C LEU A 368 -7.74 -13.04 1.79
N TRP A 369 -7.53 -14.22 2.37
CA TRP A 369 -8.23 -15.45 2.00
C TRP A 369 -9.75 -15.37 2.29
N ILE A 370 -10.13 -14.78 3.43
CA ILE A 370 -11.53 -14.48 3.74
C ILE A 370 -12.07 -13.46 2.73
N TYR A 371 -11.32 -12.41 2.41
CA TYR A 371 -11.75 -11.39 1.46
C TYR A 371 -11.94 -11.94 0.04
N ASP A 372 -11.05 -12.81 -0.43
CA ASP A 372 -11.20 -13.51 -1.71
C ASP A 372 -12.45 -14.39 -1.71
N SER A 373 -12.73 -15.05 -0.59
CA SER A 373 -13.94 -15.88 -0.43
C SER A 373 -15.22 -15.03 -0.48
N ILE A 374 -15.21 -13.81 0.08
CA ILE A 374 -16.31 -12.84 -0.05
C ILE A 374 -16.43 -12.39 -1.51
N SER A 375 -15.30 -12.14 -2.18
CA SER A 375 -15.23 -11.57 -3.53
C SER A 375 -15.59 -12.56 -4.64
N ALA A 376 -15.64 -13.87 -4.35
CA ALA A 376 -15.81 -14.94 -5.33
C ALA A 376 -17.08 -14.78 -6.19
N ASN A 377 -18.18 -14.32 -5.58
CA ASN A 377 -19.48 -14.10 -6.23
C ASN A 377 -19.76 -12.61 -6.49
N ARG A 378 -18.74 -11.75 -6.44
CA ARG A 378 -18.87 -10.30 -6.60
C ARG A 378 -18.20 -9.83 -7.89
N ASN A 379 -18.43 -8.57 -8.24
CA ASN A 379 -17.69 -7.93 -9.31
C ASN A 379 -16.21 -7.77 -8.91
N PHE A 380 -15.34 -8.45 -9.65
CA PHE A 380 -13.90 -8.47 -9.40
C PHE A 380 -13.27 -7.07 -9.36
N ILE A 381 -13.68 -6.16 -10.25
CA ILE A 381 -13.09 -4.82 -10.34
C ILE A 381 -13.45 -4.00 -9.09
N ILE A 382 -14.71 -4.07 -8.65
CA ILE A 382 -15.17 -3.38 -7.42
C ILE A 382 -14.44 -3.95 -6.20
N SER A 383 -14.35 -5.28 -6.11
CA SER A 383 -13.65 -5.96 -5.01
C SER A 383 -12.16 -5.55 -4.94
N VAL A 384 -11.48 -5.42 -6.08
CA VAL A 384 -10.09 -4.93 -6.08
C VAL A 384 -10.03 -3.47 -5.66
N ALA A 385 -10.85 -2.59 -6.26
CA ALA A 385 -10.83 -1.16 -6.01
C ALA A 385 -11.04 -0.80 -4.53
N LEU A 386 -11.96 -1.49 -3.86
CA LEU A 386 -12.23 -1.32 -2.43
C LEU A 386 -11.01 -1.59 -1.54
N MET A 387 -10.10 -2.46 -1.99
CA MET A 387 -8.91 -2.83 -1.22
C MET A 387 -7.64 -2.10 -1.66
N VAL A 388 -7.63 -1.31 -2.74
CA VAL A 388 -6.39 -0.67 -3.23
C VAL A 388 -5.73 0.21 -2.17
N MET A 389 -6.47 1.15 -1.58
CA MET A 389 -5.92 2.06 -0.57
C MET A 389 -5.80 1.45 0.83
N PRO A 390 -6.73 0.59 1.28
CA PRO A 390 -6.49 -0.21 2.49
C PRO A 390 -5.22 -1.08 2.37
N ALA A 391 -4.95 -1.65 1.19
CA ALA A 391 -3.72 -2.40 0.93
C ALA A 391 -2.48 -1.50 0.85
N TRP A 392 -2.60 -0.30 0.26
CA TRP A 392 -1.52 0.70 0.29
C TRP A 392 -1.08 0.98 1.74
N SER A 393 -2.02 1.01 2.68
CA SER A 393 -1.67 1.24 4.07
C SER A 393 -0.79 0.16 4.70
N LEU A 394 -0.70 -1.04 4.13
CA LEU A 394 0.25 -2.06 4.59
C LEU A 394 1.70 -1.75 4.18
N VAL A 395 1.88 -0.87 3.19
CA VAL A 395 3.19 -0.38 2.72
C VAL A 395 3.73 0.71 3.65
N ASP A 396 2.86 1.53 4.24
CA ASP A 396 3.24 2.73 4.98
C ASP A 396 2.55 2.89 6.33
N SER A 397 2.04 1.82 6.93
CA SER A 397 1.51 1.82 8.31
C SER A 397 1.54 0.43 8.96
N SER A 398 1.30 0.40 10.28
CA SER A 398 1.25 -0.83 11.07
C SER A 398 0.07 -1.74 10.67
N PHE A 399 0.23 -3.04 10.90
CA PHE A 399 -0.77 -4.04 10.53
C PHE A 399 -2.14 -3.78 11.18
N ILE A 400 -2.14 -3.45 12.48
CA ILE A 400 -3.38 -3.20 13.24
C ILE A 400 -4.08 -1.92 12.74
N ILE A 401 -3.32 -0.86 12.46
CA ILE A 401 -3.88 0.38 11.91
C ILE A 401 -4.44 0.10 10.50
N ALA A 402 -3.75 -0.69 9.68
CA ALA A 402 -4.24 -1.11 8.37
C ALA A 402 -5.61 -1.84 8.46
N LEU A 403 -5.73 -2.81 9.37
CA LEU A 403 -6.95 -3.58 9.56
C LEU A 403 -8.14 -2.74 10.03
N MET A 404 -7.93 -1.97 11.10
CA MET A 404 -9.02 -1.29 11.80
C MET A 404 -9.25 0.13 11.28
N THR A 405 -8.19 0.94 11.24
CA THR A 405 -8.30 2.39 11.02
C THR A 405 -8.31 2.74 9.54
N ASN A 406 -7.39 2.16 8.76
CA ASN A 406 -7.35 2.35 7.31
C ASN A 406 -8.39 1.50 6.55
N GLY A 407 -9.16 0.71 7.30
CA GLY A 407 -10.46 0.20 6.92
C GLY A 407 -10.44 -0.99 5.96
N ILE A 408 -9.46 -1.88 6.08
CA ILE A 408 -9.56 -3.22 5.46
C ILE A 408 -10.87 -3.89 5.90
N PHE A 409 -11.20 -3.90 7.20
CA PHE A 409 -12.46 -4.50 7.65
C PHE A 409 -13.71 -3.80 7.12
N ILE A 410 -13.65 -2.48 6.90
CA ILE A 410 -14.76 -1.73 6.31
C ILE A 410 -14.91 -2.08 4.83
N ALA A 411 -13.82 -2.16 4.08
CA ALA A 411 -13.82 -2.61 2.70
C ALA A 411 -14.34 -4.05 2.58
N MET A 412 -13.95 -4.95 3.49
CA MET A 412 -14.48 -6.31 3.58
C MET A 412 -15.99 -6.32 3.85
N GLY A 413 -16.45 -5.56 4.83
CA GLY A 413 -17.88 -5.45 5.16
C GLY A 413 -18.69 -4.87 4.02
N LEU A 414 -18.19 -3.82 3.36
CA LEU A 414 -18.82 -3.19 2.20
C LEU A 414 -18.93 -4.18 1.02
N ASN A 415 -17.86 -4.91 0.70
CA ASN A 415 -17.89 -5.92 -0.35
C ASN A 415 -18.81 -7.12 -0.02
N TYR A 416 -18.98 -7.42 1.26
CA TYR A 416 -19.89 -8.46 1.72
C TYR A 416 -21.36 -8.07 1.52
N ILE A 417 -21.75 -6.86 1.95
CA ILE A 417 -23.14 -6.38 1.89
C ILE A 417 -23.55 -5.88 0.50
N PHE A 418 -22.63 -5.27 -0.25
CA PHE A 418 -22.91 -4.70 -1.56
C PHE A 418 -22.81 -5.78 -2.64
N GLN A 419 -23.94 -6.40 -2.94
CA GLN A 419 -24.00 -7.50 -3.90
C GLN A 419 -23.92 -6.91 -5.30
N THR A 420 -22.80 -7.19 -5.95
CA THR A 420 -22.56 -6.80 -7.34
C THR A 420 -22.66 -8.04 -8.20
N GLU A 421 -23.39 -7.97 -9.31
CA GLU A 421 -23.44 -9.07 -10.26
C GLU A 421 -22.03 -9.35 -10.78
N GLN A 422 -21.66 -10.63 -10.78
CA GLN A 422 -20.39 -11.10 -11.32
C GLN A 422 -20.37 -10.74 -12.81
N ARG A 423 -19.50 -9.81 -13.22
CA ARG A 423 -19.26 -9.53 -14.64
C ARG A 423 -18.53 -10.74 -15.23
N ARG A 424 -19.29 -11.76 -15.63
CA ARG A 424 -18.80 -12.88 -16.43
C ARG A 424 -18.46 -12.33 -17.82
N GLU A 425 -17.23 -11.86 -18.02
CA GLU A 425 -16.66 -12.10 -19.35
C GLU A 425 -16.65 -13.62 -19.54
N PRO A 426 -17.23 -14.17 -20.63
CA PRO A 426 -17.41 -15.61 -20.76
C PRO A 426 -16.05 -16.29 -20.66
N ILE A 427 -15.83 -17.06 -19.60
CA ILE A 427 -14.65 -17.92 -19.47
C ILE A 427 -14.88 -19.12 -20.40
N ALA A 428 -14.74 -18.90 -21.71
CA ALA A 428 -14.60 -19.96 -22.69
C ALA A 428 -13.22 -20.67 -22.59
N TYR A 429 -12.41 -20.34 -21.58
CA TYR A 429 -11.03 -20.83 -21.44
C TYR A 429 -10.84 -21.88 -20.33
N GLN A 430 -11.86 -22.16 -19.50
CA GLN A 430 -11.76 -23.17 -18.43
C GLN A 430 -12.16 -24.58 -18.89
N LYS A 431 -12.79 -24.73 -20.06
CA LYS A 431 -13.15 -26.05 -20.60
C LYS A 431 -11.96 -26.80 -21.21
N ASN A 432 -10.97 -26.09 -21.74
CA ASN A 432 -9.81 -26.72 -22.40
C ASN A 432 -8.73 -27.27 -21.45
N HIS A 433 -8.93 -27.20 -20.13
CA HIS A 433 -7.98 -27.76 -19.16
C HIS A 433 -8.52 -28.96 -18.38
N LEU A 434 -9.77 -29.36 -18.62
CA LEU A 434 -10.34 -30.61 -18.07
C LEU A 434 -10.48 -31.69 -19.14
N ASP A 435 -10.50 -31.33 -20.43
CA ASP A 435 -10.56 -32.28 -21.56
C ASP A 435 -9.18 -32.61 -22.17
N ALA A 436 -8.08 -32.23 -21.49
CA ALA A 436 -6.71 -32.48 -21.93
C ALA A 436 -5.82 -33.01 -20.78
N VAL A 437 -6.37 -33.94 -20.00
CA VAL A 437 -5.58 -34.88 -19.19
C VAL A 437 -5.19 -36.06 -20.05
#